data_AF-A0A356T344-F1
#
_entry.id   AF-A0A356T344-F1
#
_cell.length_a   1.000
_cell.length_b   1.000
_cell.length_c   1.000
_cell.angle_alpha   90.00
_cell.angle_beta   90.00
_cell.angle_gamma   90.00
#
_symmetry.space_group_name_H-M   'P 1'
#
loop_
_entity.id
_entity.type
_entity.pdbx_description
1 polymer ?
#
loop_
_entity_poly.entity_id
_entity_poly.type
_entity_poly.pdbx_seq_one_letter_code
_entity_poly.pdbx_strand_id
1 'polypeptide(L)'
;MSAEKWRKLEVEVDNPEGVSEEALFQLASYLLALDGLEPRLGQSALRFVIDGEDEGVLDRVRARPRDCAERLRRGRYTELPDRRGFLRRTSARGVLHRFGRFERATVQSSTVHSFLGASTPALPDWLWPLVHSGAVDAPTLHAVLVHAGEDAALLIDYYASAPPNYAAMGLRSLLQSEQQTLGQRIRDAASAHSRGRFLELAVRHQAVLPQLFELLVEVATGTAESTRLQAVALIRRLEQDTLEALLTHARTGDAARRLGAYSALRALHPEALMEVLDALAEAERAQKNLAFLERLRTPITDMPSLPELPPVPDRVPLPEGFGARAREAFDASHVAKRRLYERRRASPFPPPEPGPQPVSDEALSAFLEQLETGVPGQSGSAPRGGGPLGADVPRELVKHDGLAPIHLFRLLRAFGLACDDGRWFGAELVGAFRRAHGGRPDLRELAHLAEADGVPAEVLARAFLMQGEVQGPGYAPEDAWTFFVGREPLLADALTPTPVRDRYGRSFGTGYGAELRRENAYAVLGCFPSIPPRLASTAWEHALGSAKAVRALAQAALATS
;
A
#
# COMPACT_ATOMS: atom_id res chain seq x y z
N MET A 1 -31.35 -24.91 15.94
CA MET A 1 -30.91 -25.63 17.17
C MET A 1 -31.94 -25.33 18.24
N SER A 2 -32.50 -26.31 18.94
CA SER A 2 -33.77 -26.18 19.67
C SER A 2 -33.70 -25.24 20.90
N ALA A 3 -34.83 -24.57 21.18
CA ALA A 3 -35.15 -23.74 22.36
C ALA A 3 -34.87 -24.40 23.73
N GLU A 4 -34.52 -25.69 23.72
CA GLU A 4 -34.24 -26.54 24.89
C GLU A 4 -32.90 -26.22 25.58
N LYS A 5 -31.93 -25.61 24.88
CA LYS A 5 -30.67 -25.14 25.48
C LYS A 5 -30.81 -23.82 26.23
N TRP A 6 -31.72 -22.95 25.81
CA TRP A 6 -31.97 -21.65 26.45
C TRP A 6 -32.61 -21.80 27.84
N ARG A 7 -33.56 -22.73 27.97
CA ARG A 7 -34.21 -23.06 29.25
C ARG A 7 -33.25 -23.62 30.30
N LYS A 8 -32.08 -24.14 29.91
CA LYS A 8 -31.07 -24.69 30.84
C LYS A 8 -30.16 -23.64 31.47
N LEU A 9 -30.13 -22.41 30.94
CA LEU A 9 -29.25 -21.36 31.44
C LEU A 9 -29.87 -20.55 32.58
N GLU A 10 -31.17 -20.74 32.91
CA GLU A 10 -31.90 -20.01 33.95
C GLU A 10 -31.72 -18.47 33.88
N VAL A 11 -31.62 -17.93 32.67
CA VAL A 11 -31.43 -16.48 32.46
C VAL A 11 -32.73 -15.82 32.02
N GLU A 12 -33.18 -14.84 32.80
CA GLU A 12 -34.30 -13.96 32.49
C GLU A 12 -33.79 -12.66 31.85
N VAL A 13 -34.20 -12.42 30.60
CA VAL A 13 -34.04 -11.15 29.87
C VAL A 13 -35.35 -10.82 29.17
N ASP A 14 -35.71 -9.54 29.13
CA ASP A 14 -36.96 -9.06 28.52
C ASP A 14 -36.85 -8.92 26.99
N ASN A 15 -35.64 -8.68 26.48
CA ASN A 15 -35.33 -8.55 25.06
C ASN A 15 -36.23 -7.56 24.30
N PRO A 16 -36.32 -6.30 24.76
CA PRO A 16 -37.23 -5.30 24.20
C PRO A 16 -36.92 -4.95 22.73
N GLU A 17 -35.68 -5.12 22.28
CA GLU A 17 -35.24 -4.84 20.90
C GLU A 17 -35.35 -6.06 19.96
N GLY A 18 -35.92 -7.18 20.43
CA GLY A 18 -36.26 -8.33 19.57
C GLY A 18 -35.05 -9.07 18.99
N VAL A 19 -33.96 -9.20 19.75
CA VAL A 19 -32.79 -10.01 19.35
C VAL A 19 -33.21 -11.48 19.18
N SER A 20 -32.76 -12.13 18.10
CA SER A 20 -33.12 -13.52 17.82
C SER A 20 -32.62 -14.49 18.89
N GLU A 21 -33.33 -15.60 19.08
CA GLU A 21 -32.96 -16.63 20.07
C GLU A 21 -31.53 -17.15 19.86
N GLU A 22 -31.09 -17.33 18.61
CA GLU A 22 -29.72 -17.75 18.31
C GLU A 22 -28.67 -16.70 18.67
N ALA A 23 -28.93 -15.42 18.38
CA ALA A 23 -28.01 -14.34 18.72
C ALA A 23 -27.94 -14.16 20.24
N LEU A 24 -29.10 -14.21 20.91
CA LEU A 24 -29.21 -14.22 22.36
C LEU A 24 -28.42 -15.37 22.97
N PHE A 25 -28.54 -16.60 22.43
CA PHE A 25 -27.82 -17.77 22.94
C PHE A 25 -26.30 -17.58 22.87
N GLN A 26 -25.82 -17.03 21.75
CA GLN A 26 -24.40 -16.77 21.54
C GLN A 26 -23.87 -15.68 22.47
N LEU A 27 -24.65 -14.62 22.69
CA LEU A 27 -24.30 -13.59 23.66
C LEU A 27 -24.29 -14.14 25.10
N ALA A 28 -25.30 -14.91 25.49
CA ALA A 28 -25.37 -15.53 26.81
C ALA A 28 -24.19 -16.47 27.05
N SER A 29 -23.88 -17.34 26.07
CA SER A 29 -22.72 -18.26 26.14
C SER A 29 -21.39 -17.50 26.30
N TYR A 30 -21.28 -16.31 25.71
CA TYR A 30 -20.12 -15.44 25.85
C TYR A 30 -20.06 -14.76 27.22
N LEU A 31 -21.14 -14.11 27.67
CA LEU A 31 -21.15 -13.28 28.89
C LEU A 31 -21.23 -14.10 30.18
N LEU A 32 -21.96 -15.23 30.21
CA LEU A 32 -22.08 -16.10 31.39
C LEU A 32 -20.75 -16.74 31.80
N ALA A 33 -19.74 -16.75 30.92
CA ALA A 33 -18.38 -17.12 31.31
C ALA A 33 -17.88 -16.30 32.51
N LEU A 34 -18.34 -15.06 32.67
CA LEU A 34 -17.95 -14.15 33.76
C LEU A 34 -18.46 -14.57 35.13
N ASP A 35 -19.48 -15.43 35.22
CA ASP A 35 -19.98 -15.92 36.51
C ASP A 35 -18.95 -16.75 37.27
N GLY A 36 -17.91 -17.25 36.57
CA GLY A 36 -16.75 -17.87 37.19
C GLY A 36 -15.82 -16.90 37.94
N LEU A 37 -15.98 -15.58 37.75
CA LEU A 37 -15.20 -14.54 38.45
C LEU A 37 -15.97 -13.93 39.62
N GLU A 38 -17.28 -13.75 39.46
CA GLU A 38 -18.17 -13.22 40.47
C GLU A 38 -19.59 -13.75 40.21
N PRO A 39 -20.30 -14.30 41.21
CA PRO A 39 -21.65 -14.80 41.02
C PRO A 39 -22.57 -13.75 40.40
N ARG A 40 -23.33 -14.16 39.36
CA ARG A 40 -24.29 -13.33 38.60
C ARG A 40 -23.69 -12.17 37.82
N LEU A 41 -22.36 -12.04 37.72
CA LEU A 41 -21.73 -10.98 36.93
C LEU A 41 -22.06 -11.12 35.43
N GLY A 42 -22.06 -12.34 34.90
CA GLY A 42 -22.44 -12.64 33.53
C GLY A 42 -23.93 -12.38 33.27
N GLN A 43 -24.79 -12.72 34.23
CA GLN A 43 -26.23 -12.43 34.16
C GLN A 43 -26.52 -10.92 34.16
N SER A 44 -25.90 -10.15 35.07
CA SER A 44 -26.00 -8.68 35.08
C SER A 44 -25.46 -8.07 33.78
N ALA A 45 -24.38 -8.63 33.22
CA ALA A 45 -23.85 -8.17 31.94
C ALA A 45 -24.82 -8.42 30.79
N LEU A 46 -25.51 -9.57 30.80
CA LEU A 46 -26.50 -9.89 29.78
C LEU A 46 -27.73 -8.96 29.86
N ARG A 47 -28.27 -8.72 31.05
CA ARG A 47 -29.39 -7.77 31.27
C ARG A 47 -29.02 -6.35 30.87
N PHE A 48 -27.80 -5.92 31.19
CA PHE A 48 -27.29 -4.63 30.70
C PHE A 48 -27.25 -4.55 29.18
N VAL A 49 -26.71 -5.56 28.50
CA VAL A 49 -26.60 -5.52 27.04
C VAL A 49 -27.97 -5.62 26.38
N ILE A 50 -28.83 -6.54 26.82
CA ILE A 50 -30.11 -6.84 26.16
C ILE A 50 -31.22 -5.87 26.60
N ASP A 51 -31.42 -5.70 27.91
CA ASP A 51 -32.56 -4.96 28.47
C ASP A 51 -32.23 -3.49 28.76
N GLY A 52 -30.95 -3.17 28.90
CA GLY A 52 -30.51 -1.82 29.28
C GLY A 52 -30.60 -1.55 30.79
N GLU A 53 -30.74 -2.59 31.59
CA GLU A 53 -30.80 -2.53 33.05
C GLU A 53 -29.42 -2.76 33.69
N ASP A 54 -29.31 -2.73 35.01
CA ASP A 54 -28.09 -3.13 35.74
C ASP A 54 -26.80 -2.37 35.35
N GLU A 55 -26.86 -1.07 35.05
CA GLU A 55 -25.70 -0.28 34.58
C GLU A 55 -24.46 -0.34 35.50
N GLY A 56 -24.67 -0.56 36.81
CA GLY A 56 -23.60 -0.79 37.79
C GLY A 56 -22.70 -2.00 37.49
N VAL A 57 -23.08 -2.89 36.56
CA VAL A 57 -22.21 -3.96 36.07
C VAL A 57 -20.94 -3.43 35.41
N LEU A 58 -20.99 -2.26 34.77
CA LEU A 58 -19.83 -1.68 34.11
C LEU A 58 -18.72 -1.34 35.12
N ASP A 59 -19.09 -0.86 36.31
CA ASP A 59 -18.13 -0.54 37.36
C ASP A 59 -17.53 -1.79 38.00
N ARG A 60 -18.35 -2.85 38.18
CA ARG A 60 -17.88 -4.18 38.61
C ARG A 60 -16.88 -4.77 37.62
N VAL A 61 -17.10 -4.61 36.32
CA VAL A 61 -16.17 -5.05 35.26
C VAL A 61 -14.90 -4.20 35.24
N ARG A 62 -15.02 -2.86 35.35
CA ARG A 62 -13.89 -1.92 35.38
C ARG A 62 -12.98 -2.11 36.60
N ALA A 63 -13.49 -2.66 37.69
CA ALA A 63 -12.68 -3.01 38.85
C ALA A 63 -11.69 -4.16 38.57
N ARG A 64 -11.96 -5.01 37.56
CA ARG A 64 -11.17 -6.22 37.23
C ARG A 64 -11.05 -6.48 35.72
N PRO A 65 -10.58 -5.51 34.92
CA PRO A 65 -10.68 -5.57 33.46
C PRO A 65 -9.83 -6.70 32.86
N ARG A 66 -8.67 -7.01 33.46
CA ARG A 66 -7.79 -8.09 32.99
C ARG A 66 -8.42 -9.47 33.17
N ASP A 67 -8.99 -9.74 34.33
CA ASP A 67 -9.63 -11.02 34.65
C ASP A 67 -10.85 -11.25 33.75
N CYS A 68 -11.66 -10.20 33.55
CA CYS A 68 -12.78 -10.24 32.59
C CYS A 68 -12.30 -10.51 31.16
N ALA A 69 -11.27 -9.80 30.69
CA ALA A 69 -10.72 -10.00 29.35
C ALA A 69 -10.17 -11.42 29.15
N GLU A 70 -9.47 -11.96 30.15
CA GLU A 70 -8.93 -13.33 30.10
C GLU A 70 -10.04 -14.36 30.07
N ARG A 71 -11.07 -14.19 30.91
CA ARG A 71 -12.22 -15.10 30.97
C ARG A 71 -13.02 -15.11 29.67
N LEU A 72 -13.16 -13.94 29.02
CA LEU A 72 -13.75 -13.76 27.70
C LEU A 72 -12.77 -14.09 26.54
N ARG A 73 -11.55 -14.53 26.86
CA ARG A 73 -10.48 -14.89 25.91
C ARG A 73 -10.12 -13.78 24.91
N ARG A 74 -10.19 -12.51 25.31
CA ARG A 74 -9.85 -11.37 24.48
C ARG A 74 -8.33 -11.24 24.30
N GLY A 75 -7.87 -10.92 23.08
CA GLY A 75 -6.45 -10.72 22.75
C GLY A 75 -5.67 -11.97 22.30
N ARG A 76 -6.32 -13.13 22.19
CA ARG A 76 -5.74 -14.31 21.51
C ARG A 76 -6.12 -14.26 20.02
N TYR A 77 -5.27 -14.79 19.14
CA TYR A 77 -5.48 -14.85 17.67
C TYR A 77 -6.77 -15.58 17.23
N THR A 78 -7.51 -16.17 18.18
CA THR A 78 -8.79 -16.85 17.99
C THR A 78 -9.90 -16.13 18.74
N GLU A 79 -10.69 -15.30 18.04
CA GLU A 79 -11.95 -14.79 18.59
C GLU A 79 -12.87 -15.97 18.95
N LEU A 80 -13.60 -15.87 20.09
CA LEU A 80 -14.61 -16.85 20.43
C LEU A 80 -15.71 -16.87 19.34
N PRO A 81 -16.06 -18.05 18.79
CA PRO A 81 -17.11 -18.18 17.78
C PRO A 81 -18.45 -17.55 18.18
N ASP A 82 -18.75 -17.53 19.47
CA ASP A 82 -20.01 -17.03 20.02
C ASP A 82 -20.10 -15.50 19.96
N ARG A 83 -19.04 -14.77 20.35
CA ARG A 83 -18.97 -13.30 20.20
C ARG A 83 -19.17 -12.88 18.75
N ARG A 84 -18.42 -13.51 17.84
CA ARG A 84 -18.50 -13.20 16.40
C ARG A 84 -19.85 -13.60 15.81
N GLY A 85 -20.41 -14.72 16.28
CA GLY A 85 -21.73 -15.19 15.91
C GLY A 85 -22.83 -14.20 16.26
N PHE A 86 -22.82 -13.71 17.50
CA PHE A 86 -23.76 -12.68 17.98
C PHE A 86 -23.69 -11.42 17.11
N LEU A 87 -22.48 -10.86 16.94
CA LEU A 87 -22.28 -9.62 16.17
C LEU A 87 -22.73 -9.72 14.71
N ARG A 88 -22.68 -10.91 14.10
CA ARG A 88 -23.16 -11.15 12.73
C ARG A 88 -24.68 -11.32 12.62
N ARG A 89 -25.36 -11.60 13.72
CA ARG A 89 -26.79 -11.97 13.75
C ARG A 89 -27.68 -10.90 14.36
N THR A 90 -27.11 -9.84 14.92
CA THR A 90 -27.86 -8.72 15.50
C THR A 90 -27.60 -7.43 14.75
N SER A 91 -28.67 -6.67 14.51
CA SER A 91 -28.65 -5.28 14.04
C SER A 91 -29.37 -4.34 15.01
N ALA A 92 -29.74 -4.84 16.20
CA ALA A 92 -30.38 -4.08 17.26
C ALA A 92 -29.43 -3.00 17.79
N ARG A 93 -29.74 -1.74 17.50
CA ARG A 93 -28.81 -0.62 17.63
C ARG A 93 -28.48 -0.32 19.08
N GLY A 94 -29.48 -0.35 19.96
CA GLY A 94 -29.29 -0.10 21.39
C GLY A 94 -28.52 -1.24 22.05
N VAL A 95 -28.84 -2.48 21.69
CA VAL A 95 -28.10 -3.67 22.14
C VAL A 95 -26.63 -3.61 21.72
N LEU A 96 -26.33 -3.27 20.46
CA LEU A 96 -24.96 -3.14 19.96
C LEU A 96 -24.21 -1.98 20.63
N HIS A 97 -24.87 -0.85 20.85
CA HIS A 97 -24.29 0.28 21.59
C HIS A 97 -23.92 -0.13 23.02
N ARG A 98 -24.84 -0.77 23.75
CA ARG A 98 -24.58 -1.27 25.11
C ARG A 98 -23.51 -2.35 25.13
N PHE A 99 -23.50 -3.26 24.16
CA PHE A 99 -22.43 -4.26 24.01
C PHE A 99 -21.06 -3.61 23.79
N GLY A 100 -20.97 -2.56 22.97
CA GLY A 100 -19.74 -1.78 22.79
C GLY A 100 -19.26 -1.11 24.08
N ARG A 101 -20.19 -0.51 24.86
CA ARG A 101 -19.89 0.07 26.19
C ARG A 101 -19.36 -0.99 27.16
N PHE A 102 -19.98 -2.16 27.16
CA PHE A 102 -19.56 -3.31 27.96
C PHE A 102 -18.16 -3.79 27.57
N GLU A 103 -17.92 -4.05 26.28
CA GLU A 103 -16.62 -4.49 25.78
C GLU A 103 -15.53 -3.46 26.07
N ARG A 104 -15.82 -2.17 26.03
CA ARG A 104 -14.85 -1.14 26.41
C ARG A 104 -14.48 -1.20 27.90
N ALA A 105 -15.43 -1.55 28.76
CA ALA A 105 -15.20 -1.69 30.20
C ALA A 105 -14.24 -2.85 30.54
N THR A 106 -14.15 -3.88 29.70
CA THR A 106 -13.23 -5.01 29.92
C THR A 106 -11.79 -4.72 29.45
N VAL A 107 -11.43 -3.50 29.04
CA VAL A 107 -10.08 -3.17 28.51
C VAL A 107 -9.47 -2.01 29.30
N GLN A 108 -8.19 -2.14 29.69
CA GLN A 108 -7.45 -1.04 30.31
C GLN A 108 -7.27 0.11 29.32
N SER A 109 -7.56 1.35 29.75
CA SER A 109 -7.58 2.57 28.94
C SER A 109 -6.33 2.80 28.08
N SER A 110 -5.17 2.30 28.50
CA SER A 110 -3.90 2.45 27.79
C SER A 110 -3.71 1.55 26.55
N THR A 111 -4.60 0.57 26.31
CA THR A 111 -4.39 -0.47 25.28
C THR A 111 -5.07 -0.16 23.94
N VAL A 112 -6.01 0.79 23.91
CA VAL A 112 -6.80 1.11 22.70
C VAL A 112 -6.02 2.02 21.75
N HIS A 113 -5.09 2.84 22.27
CA HIS A 113 -4.32 3.79 21.48
C HIS A 113 -2.99 3.26 20.93
N SER A 114 -2.54 2.06 21.32
CA SER A 114 -1.23 1.53 20.90
C SER A 114 -1.23 0.85 19.53
N PHE A 115 -2.40 0.53 18.96
CA PHE A 115 -2.50 -0.23 17.70
C PHE A 115 -2.67 0.64 16.45
N LEU A 116 -3.06 1.90 16.61
CA LEU A 116 -3.29 2.83 15.51
C LEU A 116 -2.60 4.14 15.88
N GLY A 117 -1.61 4.55 15.08
CA GLY A 117 -0.80 5.74 15.35
C GLY A 117 -1.64 7.01 15.55
N ALA A 118 -0.99 8.09 15.99
CA ALA A 118 -1.59 9.36 16.41
C ALA A 118 -2.48 10.10 15.37
N SER A 119 -2.76 9.50 14.21
CA SER A 119 -3.38 10.10 13.02
C SER A 119 -4.73 9.48 12.61
N THR A 120 -5.34 8.62 13.44
CA THR A 120 -6.69 8.07 13.22
C THR A 120 -7.73 8.94 13.95
N PRO A 121 -8.84 9.34 13.31
CA PRO A 121 -9.92 10.10 13.98
C PRO A 121 -10.39 9.38 15.24
N ALA A 122 -10.69 10.15 16.28
CA ALA A 122 -11.18 9.63 17.55
C ALA A 122 -12.61 9.10 17.38
N LEU A 123 -12.75 7.82 17.00
CA LEU A 123 -14.01 7.11 17.18
C LEU A 123 -14.33 7.06 18.68
N PRO A 124 -15.62 7.10 19.07
CA PRO A 124 -16.01 6.86 20.45
C PRO A 124 -15.41 5.55 20.96
N ASP A 125 -14.87 5.59 22.19
CA ASP A 125 -14.17 4.47 22.81
C ASP A 125 -14.95 3.15 22.79
N TRP A 126 -16.27 3.24 22.93
CA TRP A 126 -17.19 2.10 22.93
C TRP A 126 -17.39 1.47 21.55
N LEU A 127 -17.08 2.18 20.46
CA LEU A 127 -17.28 1.71 19.08
C LEU A 127 -16.13 0.83 18.59
N TRP A 128 -14.90 1.06 19.11
CA TRP A 128 -13.70 0.32 18.71
C TRP A 128 -13.86 -1.21 18.71
N PRO A 129 -14.42 -1.85 19.77
CA PRO A 129 -14.60 -3.30 19.80
C PRO A 129 -15.51 -3.83 18.68
N LEU A 130 -16.47 -3.02 18.24
CA LEU A 130 -17.41 -3.39 17.17
C LEU A 130 -16.73 -3.28 15.81
N VAL A 131 -16.05 -2.16 15.54
CA VAL A 131 -15.31 -1.92 14.29
C VAL A 131 -14.21 -2.97 14.07
N HIS A 132 -13.45 -3.30 15.13
CA HIS A 132 -12.31 -4.24 15.03
C HIS A 132 -12.72 -5.70 14.90
N SER A 133 -13.95 -6.05 15.24
CA SER A 133 -14.44 -7.43 15.06
C SER A 133 -14.52 -7.85 13.59
N GLY A 134 -14.68 -6.89 12.67
CA GLY A 134 -15.05 -7.14 11.27
C GLY A 134 -16.32 -7.97 11.11
N ALA A 135 -17.15 -8.08 12.16
CA ALA A 135 -18.34 -8.90 12.23
C ALA A 135 -19.63 -8.08 12.02
N VAL A 136 -19.58 -6.79 12.34
CA VAL A 136 -20.66 -5.82 12.13
C VAL A 136 -20.38 -5.05 10.84
N ASP A 137 -21.39 -4.93 9.96
CA ASP A 137 -21.25 -4.16 8.74
C ASP A 137 -21.29 -2.64 8.98
N ALA A 138 -20.76 -1.89 8.00
CA ALA A 138 -20.65 -0.44 8.07
C ALA A 138 -22.01 0.27 8.19
N PRO A 139 -23.09 -0.13 7.46
CA PRO A 139 -24.42 0.45 7.66
C PRO A 139 -24.97 0.27 9.09
N THR A 140 -24.75 -0.90 9.70
CA THR A 140 -25.17 -1.16 11.08
C THR A 140 -24.35 -0.32 12.05
N LEU A 141 -23.02 -0.23 11.89
CA LEU A 141 -22.17 0.63 12.71
C LEU A 141 -22.59 2.10 12.63
N HIS A 142 -22.92 2.59 11.44
CA HIS A 142 -23.46 3.94 11.23
C HIS A 142 -24.77 4.15 11.99
N ALA A 143 -25.70 3.19 11.88
CA ALA A 143 -26.98 3.26 12.57
C ALA A 143 -26.84 3.23 14.11
N VAL A 144 -25.84 2.51 14.64
CA VAL A 144 -25.50 2.48 16.06
C VAL A 144 -24.94 3.83 16.53
N LEU A 145 -24.06 4.46 15.74
CA LEU A 145 -23.55 5.82 16.01
C LEU A 145 -24.69 6.84 16.10
N VAL A 146 -25.58 6.86 15.10
CA VAL A 146 -26.75 7.74 15.09
C VAL A 146 -27.64 7.50 16.30
N HIS A 147 -27.88 6.23 16.66
CA HIS A 147 -28.66 5.87 17.83
C HIS A 147 -28.03 6.37 19.14
N ALA A 148 -26.69 6.36 19.23
CA ALA A 148 -25.95 6.87 20.38
C ALA A 148 -25.90 8.42 20.45
N GLY A 149 -26.42 9.12 19.43
CA GLY A 149 -26.37 10.58 19.35
C GLY A 149 -25.01 11.13 18.89
N GLU A 150 -24.16 10.29 18.30
CA GLU A 150 -22.83 10.65 17.82
C GLU A 150 -22.87 11.14 16.36
N ASP A 151 -21.85 11.90 15.93
CA ASP A 151 -21.70 12.28 14.53
C ASP A 151 -21.42 11.05 13.66
N ALA A 152 -22.38 10.69 12.81
CA ALA A 152 -22.30 9.53 11.95
C ALA A 152 -21.19 9.65 10.87
N ALA A 153 -20.77 10.88 10.56
CA ALA A 153 -19.67 11.14 9.63
C ALA A 153 -18.31 10.68 10.19
N LEU A 154 -18.17 10.46 11.50
CA LEU A 154 -16.96 9.91 12.12
C LEU A 154 -16.56 8.55 11.51
N LEU A 155 -17.54 7.77 11.06
CA LEU A 155 -17.27 6.48 10.43
C LEU A 155 -16.64 6.63 9.04
N ILE A 156 -17.05 7.66 8.27
CA ILE A 156 -16.42 8.01 6.98
C ILE A 156 -15.00 8.50 7.21
N ASP A 157 -14.79 9.36 8.21
CA ASP A 157 -13.47 9.88 8.57
C ASP A 157 -12.52 8.74 8.97
N TYR A 158 -13.03 7.77 9.74
CA TYR A 158 -12.30 6.56 10.10
C TYR A 158 -11.92 5.73 8.88
N TYR A 159 -12.85 5.42 7.96
CA TYR A 159 -12.54 4.59 6.80
C TYR A 159 -11.66 5.28 5.76
N ALA A 160 -11.76 6.61 5.61
CA ALA A 160 -10.79 7.38 4.83
C ALA A 160 -9.39 7.28 5.44
N SER A 161 -9.33 7.04 6.75
CA SER A 161 -8.09 6.98 7.50
C SER A 161 -7.51 5.58 7.70
N ALA A 162 -8.35 4.56 7.58
CA ALA A 162 -8.00 3.18 7.88
C ALA A 162 -7.10 2.55 6.80
N PRO A 163 -6.16 1.67 7.20
CA PRO A 163 -5.37 0.91 6.25
C PRO A 163 -6.25 0.09 5.28
N PRO A 164 -5.81 -0.14 4.02
CA PRO A 164 -6.66 -0.73 2.97
C PRO A 164 -7.19 -2.14 3.26
N ASN A 165 -6.55 -2.88 4.17
CA ASN A 165 -6.96 -4.22 4.61
C ASN A 165 -8.11 -4.21 5.65
N TYR A 166 -8.49 -3.03 6.17
CA TYR A 166 -9.67 -2.86 7.04
C TYR A 166 -10.94 -2.56 6.22
N ALA A 167 -11.14 -3.25 5.10
CA ALA A 167 -12.35 -3.11 4.31
C ALA A 167 -13.54 -3.69 5.09
N ALA A 168 -14.40 -2.82 5.62
CA ALA A 168 -15.59 -3.26 6.33
C ALA A 168 -16.63 -3.86 5.39
N MET A 169 -17.29 -4.91 5.85
CA MET A 169 -18.49 -5.45 5.22
C MET A 169 -19.52 -4.33 5.05
N GLY A 170 -20.15 -4.26 3.88
CA GLY A 170 -21.19 -3.24 3.62
C GLY A 170 -20.70 -1.80 3.45
N LEU A 171 -19.39 -1.51 3.45
CA LEU A 171 -18.87 -0.14 3.27
C LEU A 171 -19.37 0.53 1.97
N ARG A 172 -19.52 -0.24 0.88
CA ARG A 172 -20.15 0.27 -0.36
C ARG A 172 -21.56 0.81 -0.11
N SER A 173 -22.38 0.05 0.61
CA SER A 173 -23.76 0.44 0.91
C SER A 173 -23.82 1.69 1.77
N LEU A 174 -22.91 1.81 2.76
CA LEU A 174 -22.79 3.00 3.58
C LEU A 174 -22.44 4.23 2.74
N LEU A 175 -21.43 4.14 1.87
CA LEU A 175 -21.02 5.28 1.06
C LEU A 175 -22.09 5.68 0.04
N GLN A 176 -22.92 4.74 -0.44
CA GLN A 176 -24.06 5.04 -1.29
C GLN A 176 -25.16 5.81 -0.54
N SER A 177 -25.47 5.44 0.70
CA SER A 177 -26.44 6.20 1.50
C SER A 177 -25.89 7.54 1.96
N GLU A 178 -24.58 7.62 2.23
CA GLU A 178 -23.90 8.80 2.79
C GLU A 178 -23.06 9.57 1.76
N GLN A 179 -23.43 9.51 0.48
CA GLN A 179 -22.68 10.16 -0.61
C GLN A 179 -22.60 11.68 -0.44
N GLN A 180 -23.65 12.32 0.12
CA GLN A 180 -23.67 13.75 0.40
C GLN A 180 -22.66 14.10 1.49
N THR A 181 -22.62 13.30 2.56
CA THR A 181 -21.66 13.43 3.67
C THR A 181 -20.23 13.27 3.17
N LEU A 182 -19.95 12.27 2.33
CA LEU A 182 -18.64 12.09 1.70
C LEU A 182 -18.25 13.28 0.82
N GLY A 183 -19.17 13.77 -0.01
CA GLY A 183 -18.95 14.95 -0.85
C GLY A 183 -18.63 16.20 -0.02
N GLN A 184 -19.34 16.39 1.09
CA GLN A 184 -19.08 17.50 1.99
C GLN A 184 -17.72 17.39 2.66
N ARG A 185 -17.32 16.20 3.13
CA ARG A 185 -15.97 15.96 3.69
C ARG A 185 -14.85 16.22 2.68
N ILE A 186 -15.05 15.91 1.39
CA ILE A 186 -14.09 16.25 0.32
C ILE A 186 -13.94 17.77 0.17
N ARG A 187 -15.05 18.52 0.18
CA ARG A 187 -15.02 20.00 0.08
C ARG A 187 -14.32 20.62 1.28
N ASP A 188 -14.79 20.26 2.48
CA ASP A 188 -14.40 20.89 3.75
C ASP A 188 -13.06 20.40 4.31
N ALA A 189 -12.42 19.44 3.63
CA ALA A 189 -11.13 18.92 4.04
C ALA A 189 -10.10 20.05 4.27
N ALA A 190 -9.59 20.13 5.50
CA ALA A 190 -8.67 21.17 5.95
C ALA A 190 -7.31 21.17 5.21
N SER A 191 -6.97 20.09 4.51
CA SER A 191 -5.72 19.98 3.75
C SER A 191 -5.90 19.15 2.48
N ALA A 192 -5.02 19.34 1.51
CA ALA A 192 -4.96 18.51 0.30
C ALA A 192 -4.73 17.02 0.63
N HIS A 193 -3.96 16.72 1.69
CA HIS A 193 -3.75 15.36 2.16
C HIS A 193 -5.05 14.73 2.68
N SER A 194 -5.76 15.42 3.56
CA SER A 194 -7.06 14.97 4.08
C SER A 194 -8.08 14.78 2.96
N ARG A 195 -8.13 15.72 2.01
CA ARG A 195 -8.99 15.61 0.82
C ARG A 195 -8.67 14.37 0.00
N GLY A 196 -7.38 14.09 -0.20
CA GLY A 196 -6.92 12.90 -0.93
C GLY A 196 -7.34 11.58 -0.29
N ARG A 197 -7.39 11.51 1.05
CA ARG A 197 -7.89 10.32 1.77
C ARG A 197 -9.37 10.04 1.47
N PHE A 198 -10.20 11.08 1.43
CA PHE A 198 -11.61 10.93 1.06
C PHE A 198 -11.82 10.58 -0.42
N LEU A 199 -11.01 11.16 -1.32
CA LEU A 199 -11.01 10.76 -2.73
C LEU A 199 -10.60 9.29 -2.87
N GLU A 200 -9.58 8.82 -2.15
CA GLU A 200 -9.18 7.41 -2.16
C GLU A 200 -10.29 6.49 -1.63
N LEU A 201 -11.01 6.90 -0.60
CA LEU A 201 -12.19 6.18 -0.13
C LEU A 201 -13.25 6.04 -1.24
N ALA A 202 -13.50 7.11 -2.00
CA ALA A 202 -14.40 7.08 -3.16
C ALA A 202 -13.88 6.14 -4.27
N VAL A 203 -12.57 6.13 -4.54
CA VAL A 203 -11.92 5.20 -5.50
C VAL A 203 -12.22 3.74 -5.15
N ARG A 204 -12.12 3.37 -3.86
CA ARG A 204 -12.34 1.99 -3.39
C ARG A 204 -13.77 1.51 -3.65
N HIS A 205 -14.71 2.43 -3.81
CA HIS A 205 -16.14 2.12 -3.93
C HIS A 205 -16.78 2.90 -5.09
N GLN A 206 -16.33 2.59 -6.32
CA GLN A 206 -16.72 3.23 -7.58
C GLN A 206 -18.21 3.58 -7.76
N ALA A 207 -19.11 2.85 -7.11
CA ALA A 207 -20.55 3.04 -7.18
C ALA A 207 -21.05 4.42 -6.71
N VAL A 208 -20.22 5.20 -5.98
CA VAL A 208 -20.57 6.56 -5.53
C VAL A 208 -20.00 7.66 -6.44
N LEU A 209 -19.13 7.30 -7.39
CA LEU A 209 -18.45 8.27 -8.23
C LEU A 209 -19.42 9.08 -9.12
N PRO A 210 -20.48 8.50 -9.73
CA PRO A 210 -21.38 9.26 -10.60
C PRO A 210 -22.06 10.42 -9.89
N GLN A 211 -22.35 10.27 -8.60
CA GLN A 211 -23.00 11.30 -7.79
C GLN A 211 -22.02 12.36 -7.29
N LEU A 212 -20.71 12.10 -7.39
CA LEU A 212 -19.64 13.05 -7.06
C LEU A 212 -19.07 13.74 -8.31
N PHE A 213 -19.61 13.49 -9.51
CA PHE A 213 -19.05 13.97 -10.78
C PHE A 213 -18.72 15.46 -10.79
N GLU A 214 -19.68 16.33 -10.47
CA GLU A 214 -19.49 17.78 -10.43
C GLU A 214 -18.37 18.18 -9.46
N LEU A 215 -18.34 17.54 -8.29
CA LEU A 215 -17.29 17.77 -7.29
C LEU A 215 -15.93 17.28 -7.80
N LEU A 216 -15.88 16.18 -8.54
CA LEU A 216 -14.64 15.69 -9.14
C LEU A 216 -14.13 16.66 -10.20
N VAL A 217 -15.00 17.26 -11.02
CA VAL A 217 -14.59 18.30 -11.99
C VAL A 217 -14.08 19.55 -11.26
N GLU A 218 -14.75 19.97 -10.19
CA GLU A 218 -14.29 21.06 -9.34
C GLU A 218 -12.89 20.78 -8.75
N VAL A 219 -12.69 19.59 -8.18
CA VAL A 219 -11.42 19.19 -7.59
C VAL A 219 -10.34 19.01 -8.67
N ALA A 220 -10.67 18.48 -9.85
CA ALA A 220 -9.77 18.30 -10.98
C ALA A 220 -9.26 19.63 -11.55
N THR A 221 -10.02 20.71 -11.39
CA THR A 221 -9.61 22.07 -11.81
C THR A 221 -9.09 22.93 -10.65
N GLY A 222 -9.02 22.38 -9.43
CA GLY A 222 -8.62 23.10 -8.22
C GLY A 222 -7.12 23.46 -8.15
N THR A 223 -6.70 24.13 -7.08
CA THR A 223 -5.32 24.64 -6.93
C THR A 223 -4.30 23.61 -6.45
N ALA A 224 -4.74 22.56 -5.74
CA ALA A 224 -3.88 21.51 -5.19
C ALA A 224 -3.66 20.36 -6.19
N GLU A 225 -2.42 20.17 -6.61
CA GLU A 225 -2.01 19.21 -7.64
C GLU A 225 -2.34 17.75 -7.29
N SER A 226 -2.02 17.32 -6.06
CA SER A 226 -2.24 15.92 -5.64
C SER A 226 -3.72 15.53 -5.72
N THR A 227 -4.62 16.43 -5.33
CA THR A 227 -6.06 16.20 -5.41
C THR A 227 -6.59 16.32 -6.83
N ARG A 228 -6.05 17.22 -7.65
CA ARG A 228 -6.40 17.33 -9.08
C ARG A 228 -6.15 16.00 -9.80
N LEU A 229 -4.94 15.47 -9.67
CA LEU A 229 -4.53 14.23 -10.35
C LEU A 229 -5.40 13.04 -9.93
N GLN A 230 -5.72 12.93 -8.64
CA GLN A 230 -6.63 11.91 -8.14
C GLN A 230 -8.05 12.06 -8.71
N ALA A 231 -8.56 13.29 -8.79
CA ALA A 231 -9.89 13.53 -9.36
C ALA A 231 -9.94 13.25 -10.87
N VAL A 232 -8.92 13.62 -11.64
CA VAL A 232 -8.80 13.25 -13.07
C VAL A 232 -8.77 11.73 -13.24
N ALA A 233 -8.02 11.02 -12.40
CA ALA A 233 -7.97 9.56 -12.43
C ALA A 233 -9.33 8.90 -12.13
N LEU A 234 -10.13 9.53 -11.26
CA LEU A 234 -11.49 9.10 -10.94
C LEU A 234 -12.46 9.37 -12.08
N ILE A 235 -12.38 10.56 -12.69
CA ILE A 235 -13.20 10.95 -13.85
C ILE A 235 -12.98 9.99 -15.01
N ARG A 236 -11.74 9.59 -15.32
CA ARG A 236 -11.45 8.60 -16.38
C ARG A 236 -12.23 7.29 -16.22
N ARG A 237 -12.63 6.92 -15.00
CA ARG A 237 -13.38 5.69 -14.72
C ARG A 237 -14.88 5.86 -14.84
N LEU A 238 -15.39 7.09 -14.89
CA LEU A 238 -16.82 7.38 -14.93
C LEU A 238 -17.43 7.25 -16.32
N GLU A 239 -16.61 7.22 -17.38
CA GLU A 239 -17.05 7.26 -18.79
C GLU A 239 -18.07 8.39 -19.08
N GLN A 240 -18.12 9.39 -18.21
CA GLN A 240 -18.97 10.57 -18.35
C GLN A 240 -18.22 11.65 -19.10
N ASP A 241 -18.91 12.33 -20.00
CA ASP A 241 -18.33 13.43 -20.76
C ASP A 241 -18.12 14.66 -19.87
N THR A 242 -16.87 15.07 -19.71
CA THR A 242 -16.47 16.26 -18.95
C THR A 242 -16.11 17.45 -19.83
N LEU A 243 -16.15 17.32 -21.16
CA LEU A 243 -15.56 18.28 -22.07
C LEU A 243 -16.11 19.70 -21.86
N GLU A 244 -17.43 19.86 -21.85
CA GLU A 244 -18.07 21.18 -21.72
C GLU A 244 -17.81 21.84 -20.35
N ALA A 245 -17.88 21.06 -19.27
CA ALA A 245 -17.61 21.55 -17.93
C ALA A 245 -16.15 22.04 -17.78
N LEU A 246 -15.21 21.28 -18.34
CA LEU A 246 -13.79 21.65 -18.33
C LEU A 246 -13.50 22.87 -19.21
N LEU A 247 -14.09 22.96 -20.42
CA LEU A 247 -13.98 24.14 -21.28
C LEU A 247 -14.54 25.39 -20.61
N THR A 248 -15.63 25.25 -19.86
CA THR A 248 -16.21 26.35 -19.08
C THR A 248 -15.21 26.87 -18.04
N HIS A 249 -14.57 25.98 -17.28
CA HIS A 249 -13.52 26.37 -16.33
C HIS A 249 -12.26 26.94 -17.00
N ALA A 250 -11.89 26.41 -18.17
CA ALA A 250 -10.78 26.89 -18.98
C ALA A 250 -10.98 28.32 -19.51
N ARG A 251 -12.23 28.75 -19.71
CA ARG A 251 -12.59 30.09 -20.20
C ARG A 251 -12.89 31.09 -19.07
N THR A 252 -13.59 30.65 -18.03
CA THR A 252 -14.20 31.56 -17.04
C THR A 252 -13.54 31.50 -15.65
N GLY A 253 -12.72 30.49 -15.38
CA GLY A 253 -12.04 30.35 -14.10
C GLY A 253 -11.02 31.46 -13.84
N ASP A 254 -10.55 31.58 -12.60
CA ASP A 254 -9.35 32.37 -12.30
C ASP A 254 -8.09 31.75 -12.94
N ALA A 255 -6.95 32.43 -12.89
CA ALA A 255 -5.73 31.96 -13.54
C ALA A 255 -5.29 30.55 -13.08
N ALA A 256 -5.46 30.22 -11.80
CA ALA A 256 -5.08 28.91 -11.27
C ALA A 256 -6.06 27.82 -11.72
N ARG A 257 -7.37 28.12 -11.75
CA ARG A 257 -8.43 27.22 -12.19
C ARG A 257 -8.38 26.98 -13.69
N ARG A 258 -8.08 28.01 -14.49
CA ARG A 258 -7.85 27.86 -15.95
C ARG A 258 -6.68 26.92 -16.23
N LEU A 259 -5.56 27.08 -15.52
CA LEU A 259 -4.42 26.17 -15.65
C LEU A 259 -4.80 24.72 -15.29
N GLY A 260 -5.51 24.53 -14.18
CA GLY A 260 -6.02 23.21 -13.79
C GLY A 260 -6.95 22.60 -14.84
N ALA A 261 -7.81 23.41 -15.46
CA ALA A 261 -8.70 23.00 -16.55
C ALA A 261 -7.93 22.62 -17.82
N TYR A 262 -6.89 23.36 -18.21
CA TYR A 262 -6.04 22.99 -19.35
C TYR A 262 -5.35 21.63 -19.12
N SER A 263 -4.80 21.40 -17.91
CA SER A 263 -4.21 20.11 -17.54
C SER A 263 -5.25 18.97 -17.58
N ALA A 264 -6.46 19.21 -17.06
CA ALA A 264 -7.53 18.20 -17.06
C ALA A 264 -8.04 17.90 -18.49
N LEU A 265 -8.25 18.92 -19.33
CA LEU A 265 -8.62 18.77 -20.74
C LEU A 265 -7.59 17.95 -21.49
N ARG A 266 -6.31 18.23 -21.28
CA ARG A 266 -5.23 17.45 -21.90
C ARG A 266 -5.26 15.98 -21.49
N ALA A 267 -5.51 15.71 -20.21
CA ALA A 267 -5.51 14.37 -19.68
C ALA A 267 -6.74 13.55 -20.12
N LEU A 268 -7.87 14.19 -20.39
CA LEU A 268 -9.16 13.53 -20.63
C LEU A 268 -9.60 13.63 -22.10
N HIS A 269 -9.28 14.74 -22.77
CA HIS A 269 -9.77 15.14 -24.09
C HIS A 269 -8.64 15.82 -24.92
N PRO A 270 -7.53 15.13 -25.19
CA PRO A 270 -6.36 15.74 -25.84
C PRO A 270 -6.69 16.32 -27.22
N GLU A 271 -7.49 15.63 -28.03
CA GLU A 271 -7.88 16.10 -29.37
C GLU A 271 -8.72 17.37 -29.31
N ALA A 272 -9.74 17.38 -28.46
CA ALA A 272 -10.61 18.54 -28.29
C ALA A 272 -9.84 19.76 -27.74
N LEU A 273 -8.82 19.54 -26.90
CA LEU A 273 -7.93 20.63 -26.46
C LEU A 273 -7.16 21.23 -27.63
N MET A 274 -6.66 20.42 -28.55
CA MET A 274 -5.91 20.90 -29.71
C MET A 274 -6.78 21.73 -30.66
N GLU A 275 -8.06 21.35 -30.84
CA GLU A 275 -9.01 22.10 -31.68
C GLU A 275 -9.29 23.52 -31.14
N VAL A 276 -9.22 23.72 -29.83
CA VAL A 276 -9.54 25.01 -29.18
C VAL A 276 -8.31 25.74 -28.63
N LEU A 277 -7.12 25.17 -28.80
CA LEU A 277 -5.89 25.64 -28.15
C LEU A 277 -5.59 27.10 -28.49
N ASP A 278 -5.76 27.47 -29.75
CA ASP A 278 -5.49 28.83 -30.23
C ASP A 278 -6.46 29.85 -29.66
N ALA A 279 -7.75 29.54 -29.66
CA ALA A 279 -8.77 30.40 -29.05
C ALA A 279 -8.56 30.57 -27.54
N LEU A 280 -8.13 29.51 -26.83
CA LEU A 280 -7.79 29.60 -25.41
C LEU A 280 -6.54 30.45 -25.18
N ALA A 281 -5.52 30.34 -26.04
CA ALA A 281 -4.30 31.13 -25.93
C ALA A 281 -4.56 32.63 -26.20
N GLU A 282 -5.38 32.96 -27.20
CA GLU A 282 -5.75 34.36 -27.51
C GLU A 282 -6.51 35.03 -26.36
N ALA A 283 -7.36 34.27 -25.65
CA ALA A 283 -8.14 34.78 -24.52
C ALA A 283 -7.34 34.85 -23.21
N GLU A 284 -6.17 34.20 -23.12
CA GLU A 284 -5.40 34.09 -21.89
C GLU A 284 -4.50 35.31 -21.66
N ARG A 285 -4.48 35.78 -20.41
CA ARG A 285 -3.73 36.98 -19.98
C ARG A 285 -2.63 36.66 -18.98
N ALA A 286 -2.71 35.52 -18.31
CA ALA A 286 -1.72 35.12 -17.33
C ALA A 286 -0.50 34.52 -18.04
N GLN A 287 0.67 35.16 -17.91
CA GLN A 287 1.90 34.75 -18.59
C GLN A 287 2.26 33.27 -18.38
N LYS A 288 2.02 32.76 -17.16
CA LYS A 288 2.24 31.36 -16.80
C LYS A 288 1.35 30.40 -17.59
N ASN A 289 0.10 30.79 -17.85
CA ASN A 289 -0.85 29.99 -18.60
C ASN A 289 -0.57 30.07 -20.10
N LEU A 290 -0.18 31.25 -20.61
CA LEU A 290 0.30 31.40 -21.98
C LEU A 290 1.51 30.49 -22.26
N ALA A 291 2.52 30.52 -21.39
CA ALA A 291 3.67 29.63 -21.49
C ALA A 291 3.27 28.14 -21.49
N PHE A 292 2.25 27.77 -20.70
CA PHE A 292 1.71 26.42 -20.69
C PHE A 292 1.08 26.05 -22.05
N LEU A 293 0.19 26.90 -22.59
CA LEU A 293 -0.51 26.67 -23.85
C LEU A 293 0.44 26.69 -25.05
N GLU A 294 1.40 27.61 -25.10
CA GLU A 294 2.44 27.65 -26.14
C GLU A 294 3.26 26.36 -26.16
N ARG A 295 3.53 25.77 -24.99
CA ARG A 295 4.30 24.53 -24.94
C ARG A 295 3.53 23.32 -25.47
N LEU A 296 2.19 23.32 -25.35
CA LEU A 296 1.35 22.30 -26.00
C LEU A 296 1.45 22.35 -27.53
N ARG A 297 1.89 23.48 -28.11
CA ARG A 297 2.13 23.63 -29.56
C ARG A 297 3.47 23.08 -30.02
N THR A 298 4.44 22.86 -29.12
CA THR A 298 5.81 22.51 -29.56
C THR A 298 5.86 21.06 -30.07
N PRO A 299 6.31 20.80 -31.30
CA PRO A 299 6.45 19.45 -31.83
C PRO A 299 7.45 18.62 -31.03
N ILE A 300 7.16 17.34 -30.98
CA ILE A 300 7.91 16.29 -30.32
C ILE A 300 9.24 16.06 -31.06
N THR A 301 10.37 16.08 -30.34
CA THR A 301 11.68 15.63 -30.87
C THR A 301 11.85 14.14 -30.65
N ASP A 302 12.40 13.43 -31.65
CA ASP A 302 12.64 11.99 -31.55
C ASP A 302 13.65 11.66 -30.44
N MET A 303 13.37 10.54 -29.77
CA MET A 303 14.24 9.98 -28.73
C MET A 303 15.52 9.40 -29.34
N PRO A 304 16.66 9.42 -28.61
CA PRO A 304 17.87 8.75 -29.04
C PRO A 304 17.61 7.25 -29.19
N SER A 305 17.95 6.71 -30.37
CA SER A 305 17.97 5.26 -30.59
C SER A 305 19.11 4.64 -29.78
N LEU A 306 18.79 3.65 -28.95
CA LEU A 306 19.78 2.91 -28.16
C LEU A 306 20.17 1.62 -28.90
N PRO A 307 21.44 1.18 -28.81
CA PRO A 307 21.88 -0.07 -29.43
C PRO A 307 21.12 -1.27 -28.87
N GLU A 308 20.76 -2.24 -29.70
CA GLU A 308 20.12 -3.47 -29.23
C GLU A 308 21.05 -4.28 -28.31
N LEU A 309 20.48 -4.93 -27.29
CA LEU A 309 21.23 -5.85 -26.43
C LEU A 309 21.29 -7.24 -27.07
N PRO A 310 22.43 -7.94 -26.96
CA PRO A 310 22.54 -9.30 -27.48
C PRO A 310 21.60 -10.24 -26.71
N PRO A 311 21.08 -11.29 -27.37
CA PRO A 311 20.22 -12.27 -26.70
C PRO A 311 20.95 -12.93 -25.52
N VAL A 312 20.19 -13.19 -24.45
CA VAL A 312 20.71 -13.85 -23.25
C VAL A 312 21.04 -15.31 -23.57
N PRO A 313 22.30 -15.75 -23.44
CA PRO A 313 22.68 -17.13 -23.72
C PRO A 313 22.14 -18.08 -22.64
N ASP A 314 21.68 -19.26 -23.07
CA ASP A 314 21.21 -20.31 -22.16
C ASP A 314 22.33 -20.78 -21.22
N ARG A 315 23.54 -20.97 -21.75
CA ARG A 315 24.69 -21.40 -20.96
C ARG A 315 25.86 -20.44 -21.06
N VAL A 316 26.40 -20.04 -19.91
CA VAL A 316 27.67 -19.31 -19.79
C VAL A 316 28.54 -20.05 -18.78
N PRO A 317 29.72 -20.56 -19.18
CA PRO A 317 30.61 -21.24 -18.25
C PRO A 317 31.09 -20.31 -17.12
N LEU A 318 31.24 -20.87 -15.92
CA LEU A 318 31.85 -20.14 -14.82
C LEU A 318 33.36 -19.99 -15.05
N PRO A 319 33.96 -18.86 -14.62
CA PRO A 319 35.40 -18.66 -14.76
C PRO A 319 36.20 -19.67 -13.94
N GLU A 320 37.43 -19.91 -14.38
CA GLU A 320 38.35 -20.83 -13.71
C GLU A 320 38.50 -20.48 -12.22
N GLY A 321 38.55 -21.50 -11.36
CA GLY A 321 38.68 -21.34 -9.92
C GLY A 321 37.41 -20.92 -9.17
N PHE A 322 36.32 -20.55 -9.87
CA PHE A 322 35.09 -20.10 -9.20
C PHE A 322 34.47 -21.18 -8.30
N GLY A 323 34.46 -22.44 -8.74
CA GLY A 323 33.92 -23.55 -7.93
C GLY A 323 34.66 -23.75 -6.60
N ALA A 324 36.00 -23.63 -6.62
CA ALA A 324 36.82 -23.69 -5.42
C ALA A 324 36.54 -22.50 -4.48
N ARG A 325 36.40 -21.30 -5.05
CA ARG A 325 36.02 -20.10 -4.31
C ARG A 325 34.63 -20.23 -3.68
N ALA A 326 33.68 -20.83 -4.39
CA ALA A 326 32.35 -21.11 -3.88
C ALA A 326 32.38 -22.06 -2.67
N ARG A 327 33.12 -23.17 -2.78
CA ARG A 327 33.35 -24.10 -1.66
C ARG A 327 33.91 -23.38 -0.43
N GLU A 328 34.98 -22.61 -0.61
CA GLU A 328 35.61 -21.85 0.47
C GLU A 328 34.61 -20.89 1.17
N ALA A 329 33.83 -20.14 0.39
CA ALA A 329 32.85 -19.20 0.91
C ALA A 329 31.72 -19.91 1.70
N PHE A 330 31.21 -21.04 1.20
CA PHE A 330 30.19 -21.81 1.90
C PHE A 330 30.73 -22.45 3.19
N ASP A 331 31.96 -22.96 3.18
CA ASP A 331 32.60 -23.54 4.36
C ASP A 331 32.84 -22.49 5.44
N ALA A 332 33.33 -21.30 5.07
CA ALA A 332 33.51 -20.18 5.99
C ALA A 332 32.16 -19.75 6.62
N SER A 333 31.11 -19.67 5.80
CA SER A 333 29.76 -19.37 6.26
C SER A 333 29.20 -20.45 7.20
N HIS A 334 29.48 -21.73 6.93
CA HIS A 334 29.12 -22.83 7.81
C HIS A 334 29.80 -22.72 9.18
N VAL A 335 31.11 -22.44 9.23
CA VAL A 335 31.84 -22.22 10.49
C VAL A 335 31.22 -21.06 11.29
N ALA A 336 30.92 -19.93 10.65
CA ALA A 336 30.30 -18.78 11.32
C ALA A 336 28.90 -19.11 11.89
N LYS A 337 28.07 -19.83 11.13
CA LYS A 337 26.74 -20.27 11.59
C LYS A 337 26.83 -21.27 12.72
N ARG A 338 27.78 -22.20 12.67
CA ARG A 338 28.00 -23.18 13.74
C ARG A 338 28.35 -22.50 15.05
N ARG A 339 29.26 -21.51 15.01
CA ARG A 339 29.60 -20.68 16.19
C ARG A 339 28.39 -19.92 16.73
N LEU A 340 27.54 -19.36 15.86
CA LEU A 340 26.31 -18.69 16.30
C LEU A 340 25.31 -19.68 16.91
N TYR A 341 25.13 -20.85 16.29
CA TYR A 341 24.25 -21.91 16.77
C TYR A 341 24.66 -22.36 18.18
N GLU A 342 25.96 -22.62 18.40
CA GLU A 342 26.50 -23.02 19.70
C GLU A 342 26.29 -21.94 20.77
N ARG A 343 26.52 -20.66 20.45
CA ARG A 343 26.22 -19.54 21.35
C ARG A 343 24.74 -19.46 21.72
N ARG A 344 23.84 -19.72 20.77
CA ARG A 344 22.39 -19.68 21.00
C ARG A 344 21.85 -20.93 21.68
N ARG A 345 22.59 -22.03 21.70
CA ARG A 345 22.17 -23.29 22.36
C ARG A 345 21.99 -23.13 23.86
N ALA A 346 22.73 -22.21 24.48
CA ALA A 346 22.61 -21.86 25.90
C ALA A 346 21.57 -20.74 26.19
N SER A 347 20.82 -20.28 25.19
CA SER A 347 19.78 -19.26 25.33
C SER A 347 18.51 -19.84 25.96
N PRO A 348 17.69 -19.04 26.68
CA PRO A 348 16.33 -19.44 27.09
C PRO A 348 15.44 -19.93 25.94
N PHE A 349 15.80 -19.56 24.70
CA PHE A 349 15.16 -20.01 23.46
C PHE A 349 16.21 -20.67 22.56
N PRO A 350 16.51 -21.97 22.75
CA PRO A 350 17.52 -22.65 21.96
C PRO A 350 17.06 -22.84 20.49
N PRO A 351 17.99 -22.80 19.53
CA PRO A 351 17.67 -23.08 18.12
C PRO A 351 17.29 -24.56 17.92
N PRO A 352 16.47 -24.89 16.90
CA PRO A 352 16.05 -26.26 16.60
C PRO A 352 17.22 -27.18 16.21
N GLU A 353 17.10 -28.49 16.50
CA GLU A 353 18.03 -29.54 16.06
C GLU A 353 17.54 -30.22 14.75
N PRO A 354 18.43 -30.76 13.90
CA PRO A 354 19.89 -30.66 14.00
C PRO A 354 20.40 -29.25 13.67
N GLY A 355 21.53 -28.87 14.25
CA GLY A 355 22.21 -27.61 13.91
C GLY A 355 22.63 -27.53 12.43
N PRO A 356 23.17 -26.38 11.99
CA PRO A 356 23.56 -26.18 10.60
C PRO A 356 24.55 -27.26 10.15
N GLN A 357 24.34 -27.75 8.93
CA GLN A 357 25.16 -28.76 8.27
C GLN A 357 26.04 -28.10 7.19
N PRO A 358 27.20 -28.69 6.87
CA PRO A 358 28.00 -28.24 5.73
C PRO A 358 27.23 -28.47 4.42
N VAL A 359 27.56 -27.69 3.40
CA VAL A 359 26.99 -27.86 2.06
C VAL A 359 27.61 -29.11 1.43
N SER A 360 26.79 -30.06 0.98
CA SER A 360 27.30 -31.28 0.33
C SER A 360 27.93 -30.97 -1.04
N ASP A 361 28.70 -31.91 -1.60
CA ASP A 361 29.27 -31.76 -2.93
C ASP A 361 28.20 -31.76 -4.03
N GLU A 362 27.14 -32.55 -3.87
CA GLU A 362 26.01 -32.57 -4.79
C GLU A 362 25.27 -31.22 -4.78
N ALA A 363 25.04 -30.65 -3.60
CA ALA A 363 24.36 -29.36 -3.46
C ALA A 363 25.20 -28.20 -4.04
N LEU A 364 26.53 -28.22 -3.83
CA LEU A 364 27.42 -27.25 -4.46
C LEU A 364 27.45 -27.42 -5.98
N SER A 365 27.53 -28.65 -6.48
CA SER A 365 27.57 -28.93 -7.91
C SER A 365 26.29 -28.48 -8.60
N ALA A 366 25.12 -28.77 -8.03
CA ALA A 366 23.83 -28.30 -8.54
C ALA A 366 23.73 -26.77 -8.54
N PHE A 367 24.27 -26.10 -7.50
CA PHE A 367 24.34 -24.64 -7.46
C PHE A 367 25.23 -24.05 -8.56
N LEU A 368 26.42 -24.63 -8.78
CA LEU A 368 27.32 -24.18 -9.84
C LEU A 368 26.71 -24.39 -11.23
N GLU A 369 26.09 -25.56 -11.45
CA GLU A 369 25.38 -25.85 -12.70
C GLU A 369 24.23 -24.86 -12.94
N GLN A 370 23.47 -24.53 -11.89
CA GLN A 370 22.41 -23.51 -11.98
C GLN A 370 22.97 -22.13 -12.35
N LEU A 371 24.15 -21.74 -11.87
CA LEU A 371 24.76 -20.47 -12.28
C LEU A 371 25.21 -20.47 -13.74
N GLU A 372 25.59 -21.62 -14.29
CA GLU A 372 25.98 -21.76 -15.69
C GLU A 372 24.79 -21.84 -16.66
N THR A 373 23.72 -22.52 -16.30
CA THR A 373 22.57 -22.82 -17.20
C THR A 373 21.35 -21.96 -16.92
N GLY A 374 21.21 -21.43 -15.70
CA GLY A 374 19.97 -20.83 -15.24
C GLY A 374 18.86 -21.87 -15.08
N VAL A 375 17.88 -21.58 -14.23
CA VAL A 375 16.62 -22.34 -14.20
C VAL A 375 15.51 -21.30 -14.12
N PRO A 376 14.80 -21.04 -15.24
CA PRO A 376 13.74 -20.05 -15.26
C PRO A 376 12.72 -20.27 -14.13
N GLY A 377 12.41 -19.20 -13.39
CA GLY A 377 11.41 -19.26 -12.31
C GLY A 377 11.84 -19.88 -10.98
N GLN A 378 13.10 -20.30 -10.79
CA GLN A 378 13.57 -20.82 -9.49
C GLN A 378 14.32 -19.76 -8.67
N SER A 379 13.63 -19.21 -7.66
CA SER A 379 14.20 -18.30 -6.65
C SER A 379 14.49 -19.03 -5.33
N GLY A 380 15.59 -18.69 -4.67
CA GLY A 380 15.92 -19.22 -3.34
C GLY A 380 16.40 -20.68 -3.33
N SER A 381 16.95 -21.14 -4.46
CA SER A 381 17.49 -22.50 -4.65
C SER A 381 18.91 -22.69 -4.12
N ALA A 382 19.59 -21.62 -3.70
CA ALA A 382 20.92 -21.72 -3.11
C ALA A 382 20.90 -22.69 -1.91
N PRO A 383 21.95 -23.52 -1.74
CA PRO A 383 22.04 -24.44 -0.61
C PRO A 383 21.77 -23.69 0.70
N ARG A 384 20.85 -24.20 1.54
CA ARG A 384 20.32 -23.50 2.72
C ARG A 384 21.45 -23.01 3.65
N GLY A 385 21.87 -21.78 3.37
CA GLY A 385 22.75 -20.96 4.16
C GLY A 385 22.13 -19.59 4.50
N GLY A 386 20.89 -19.32 4.10
CA GLY A 386 20.21 -18.04 4.33
C GLY A 386 19.55 -17.94 5.71
N GLY A 387 20.36 -17.80 6.76
CA GLY A 387 19.95 -17.03 7.94
C GLY A 387 20.52 -15.60 7.85
N PRO A 388 20.34 -14.74 8.86
CA PRO A 388 20.88 -13.36 8.86
C PRO A 388 22.42 -13.24 8.64
N LEU A 389 23.15 -14.35 8.74
CA LEU A 389 24.59 -14.49 8.46
C LEU A 389 24.91 -15.05 7.04
N GLY A 390 23.91 -15.17 6.16
CA GLY A 390 24.06 -15.69 4.80
C GLY A 390 24.38 -14.63 3.74
N ALA A 391 24.41 -13.34 4.11
CA ALA A 391 24.66 -12.24 3.19
C ALA A 391 26.12 -12.19 2.67
N ASP A 392 27.07 -12.80 3.38
CA ASP A 392 28.49 -12.69 3.04
C ASP A 392 28.92 -13.59 1.87
N VAL A 393 28.31 -14.77 1.72
CA VAL A 393 28.64 -15.69 0.63
C VAL A 393 28.44 -15.02 -0.74
N PRO A 394 27.24 -14.55 -1.12
CA PRO A 394 27.06 -13.95 -2.44
C PRO A 394 27.96 -12.74 -2.64
N ARG A 395 28.18 -11.90 -1.62
CA ARG A 395 29.07 -10.73 -1.68
C ARG A 395 30.52 -11.11 -2.02
N GLU A 396 31.01 -12.24 -1.53
CA GLU A 396 32.35 -12.73 -1.86
C GLU A 396 32.41 -13.35 -3.25
N LEU A 397 31.37 -14.06 -3.68
CA LEU A 397 31.35 -14.70 -5.00
C LEU A 397 31.32 -13.70 -6.15
N VAL A 398 30.55 -12.61 -6.03
CA VAL A 398 30.44 -11.61 -7.13
C VAL A 398 31.73 -10.85 -7.43
N LYS A 399 32.71 -10.92 -6.53
CA LYS A 399 34.02 -10.28 -6.73
C LYS A 399 34.98 -11.12 -7.55
N HIS A 400 34.65 -12.38 -7.86
CA HIS A 400 35.53 -13.27 -8.61
C HIS A 400 35.71 -12.77 -10.04
N ASP A 401 36.95 -12.67 -10.49
CA ASP A 401 37.30 -12.13 -11.81
C ASP A 401 36.72 -12.99 -12.95
N GLY A 402 36.30 -12.32 -14.04
CA GLY A 402 35.79 -13.00 -15.23
C GLY A 402 34.31 -13.41 -15.15
N LEU A 403 33.59 -13.04 -14.10
CA LEU A 403 32.14 -13.23 -14.08
C LEU A 403 31.43 -12.30 -15.08
N ALA A 404 30.54 -12.87 -15.89
CA ALA A 404 29.62 -12.12 -16.74
C ALA A 404 28.40 -11.58 -15.94
N PRO A 405 27.74 -10.50 -16.41
CA PRO A 405 26.52 -9.98 -15.80
C PRO A 405 25.40 -11.00 -15.58
N ILE A 406 25.27 -12.01 -16.44
CA ILE A 406 24.30 -13.10 -16.26
C ILE A 406 24.56 -13.91 -15.00
N HIS A 407 25.82 -14.11 -14.60
CA HIS A 407 26.16 -14.80 -13.36
C HIS A 407 25.73 -14.01 -12.13
N LEU A 408 25.85 -12.67 -12.16
CA LEU A 408 25.31 -11.79 -11.12
C LEU A 408 23.80 -11.99 -10.97
N PHE A 409 23.06 -11.96 -12.08
CA PHE A 409 21.61 -12.12 -12.02
C PHE A 409 21.21 -13.51 -11.49
N ARG A 410 21.87 -14.58 -11.94
CA ARG A 410 21.61 -15.94 -11.43
C ARG A 410 21.99 -16.11 -9.95
N LEU A 411 23.03 -15.43 -9.48
CA LEU A 411 23.33 -15.35 -8.04
C LEU A 411 22.21 -14.65 -7.26
N LEU A 412 21.70 -13.52 -7.75
CA LEU A 412 20.56 -12.83 -7.13
C LEU A 412 19.34 -13.77 -7.02
N ARG A 413 19.05 -14.55 -8.06
CA ARG A 413 17.96 -15.53 -8.08
C ARG A 413 18.18 -16.68 -7.10
N ALA A 414 19.36 -17.30 -7.14
CA ALA A 414 19.70 -18.43 -6.28
C ALA A 414 19.57 -18.07 -4.79
N PHE A 415 19.98 -16.86 -4.40
CA PHE A 415 19.88 -16.38 -3.02
C PHE A 415 18.53 -15.74 -2.65
N GLY A 416 17.56 -15.68 -3.58
CA GLY A 416 16.24 -15.08 -3.33
C GLY A 416 16.27 -13.57 -3.13
N LEU A 417 17.24 -12.89 -3.75
CA LEU A 417 17.41 -11.43 -3.72
C LEU A 417 16.71 -10.75 -4.91
N ALA A 418 16.30 -11.52 -5.93
CA ALA A 418 15.47 -11.10 -7.04
C ALA A 418 14.23 -12.02 -7.12
N CYS A 419 13.08 -11.56 -6.61
CA CYS A 419 11.89 -12.38 -6.43
C CYS A 419 10.81 -12.10 -7.49
N ASP A 420 10.07 -13.15 -7.87
CA ASP A 420 8.96 -13.05 -8.83
C ASP A 420 7.75 -12.30 -8.27
N ASP A 421 7.69 -12.11 -6.94
CA ASP A 421 6.63 -11.39 -6.23
C ASP A 421 6.82 -9.85 -6.22
N GLY A 422 7.78 -9.37 -7.00
CA GLY A 422 8.08 -7.95 -7.18
C GLY A 422 8.92 -7.34 -6.06
N ARG A 423 9.60 -8.15 -5.24
CA ARG A 423 10.56 -7.68 -4.25
C ARG A 423 12.00 -7.75 -4.77
N TRP A 424 12.76 -6.71 -4.48
CA TRP A 424 14.18 -6.58 -4.83
C TRP A 424 15.02 -6.33 -3.57
N PHE A 425 16.03 -7.16 -3.36
CA PHE A 425 16.98 -7.07 -2.25
C PHE A 425 18.44 -7.15 -2.72
N GLY A 426 18.68 -6.87 -4.01
CA GLY A 426 19.95 -7.08 -4.68
C GLY A 426 20.94 -5.91 -4.65
N ALA A 427 20.56 -4.75 -4.10
CA ALA A 427 21.30 -3.48 -4.23
C ALA A 427 22.79 -3.61 -3.92
N GLU A 428 23.09 -4.23 -2.78
CA GLU A 428 24.46 -4.37 -2.29
C GLU A 428 25.28 -5.30 -3.17
N LEU A 429 24.66 -6.38 -3.65
CA LEU A 429 25.31 -7.37 -4.48
C LEU A 429 25.63 -6.80 -5.88
N VAL A 430 24.66 -6.08 -6.46
CA VAL A 430 24.86 -5.33 -7.71
C VAL A 430 25.99 -4.31 -7.55
N GLY A 431 25.98 -3.53 -6.46
CA GLY A 431 27.03 -2.55 -6.19
C GLY A 431 28.42 -3.19 -6.01
N ALA A 432 28.50 -4.32 -5.32
CA ALA A 432 29.76 -5.06 -5.16
C ALA A 432 30.29 -5.60 -6.50
N PHE A 433 29.41 -6.17 -7.31
CA PHE A 433 29.76 -6.65 -8.65
C PHE A 433 30.21 -5.51 -9.55
N ARG A 434 29.43 -4.42 -9.67
CA ARG A 434 29.79 -3.27 -10.51
C ARG A 434 31.15 -2.68 -10.15
N ARG A 435 31.49 -2.60 -8.86
CA ARG A 435 32.82 -2.15 -8.41
C ARG A 435 33.96 -3.08 -8.82
N ALA A 436 33.72 -4.39 -8.85
CA ALA A 436 34.72 -5.38 -9.28
C ALA A 436 34.83 -5.47 -10.81
N HIS A 437 33.75 -5.22 -11.55
CA HIS A 437 33.63 -5.52 -12.98
C HIS A 437 33.45 -4.28 -13.87
N GLY A 438 34.12 -3.17 -13.52
CA GLY A 438 34.20 -1.98 -14.38
C GLY A 438 32.87 -1.26 -14.62
N GLY A 439 31.94 -1.33 -13.66
CA GLY A 439 30.67 -0.62 -13.69
C GLY A 439 29.51 -1.38 -14.34
N ARG A 440 29.75 -2.55 -14.96
CA ARG A 440 28.71 -3.40 -15.56
C ARG A 440 28.04 -4.35 -14.55
N PRO A 441 26.80 -4.83 -14.83
CA PRO A 441 25.91 -4.37 -15.89
C PRO A 441 25.34 -2.98 -15.62
N ASP A 442 24.95 -2.27 -16.67
CA ASP A 442 24.03 -1.14 -16.52
C ASP A 442 22.61 -1.64 -16.19
N LEU A 443 21.69 -0.74 -15.82
CA LEU A 443 20.33 -1.15 -15.42
C LEU A 443 19.53 -1.76 -16.57
N ARG A 444 19.81 -1.34 -17.83
CA ARG A 444 19.12 -1.84 -19.03
C ARG A 444 19.54 -3.28 -19.32
N GLU A 445 20.84 -3.58 -19.21
CA GLU A 445 21.40 -4.93 -19.31
C GLU A 445 20.86 -5.82 -18.18
N LEU A 446 20.84 -5.34 -16.93
CA LEU A 446 20.27 -6.10 -15.82
C LEU A 446 18.78 -6.42 -16.03
N ALA A 447 18.01 -5.48 -16.57
CA ALA A 447 16.61 -5.70 -16.89
C ALA A 447 16.41 -6.72 -18.02
N HIS A 448 17.25 -6.68 -19.05
CA HIS A 448 17.22 -7.66 -20.12
C HIS A 448 17.48 -9.08 -19.60
N LEU A 449 18.45 -9.24 -18.69
CA LEU A 449 18.73 -10.52 -18.01
C LEU A 449 17.54 -10.96 -17.14
N ALA A 450 16.89 -10.02 -16.46
CA ALA A 450 15.73 -10.30 -15.62
C ALA A 450 14.52 -10.78 -16.43
N GLU A 451 14.21 -10.10 -17.53
CA GLU A 451 13.10 -10.44 -18.44
C GLU A 451 13.30 -11.83 -19.06
N ALA A 452 14.53 -12.19 -19.43
CA ALA A 452 14.86 -13.51 -19.96
C ALA A 452 14.58 -14.66 -18.97
N ASP A 453 14.63 -14.39 -17.66
CA ASP A 453 14.32 -15.35 -16.59
C ASP A 453 12.87 -15.26 -16.07
N GLY A 454 12.03 -14.45 -16.72
CA GLY A 454 10.62 -14.27 -16.37
C GLY A 454 10.34 -13.23 -15.28
N VAL A 455 11.34 -12.44 -14.88
CA VAL A 455 11.18 -11.32 -13.94
C VAL A 455 10.85 -10.05 -14.74
N PRO A 456 9.64 -9.46 -14.60
CA PRO A 456 9.26 -8.28 -15.37
C PRO A 456 10.15 -7.07 -15.05
N ALA A 457 10.56 -6.30 -16.06
CA ALA A 457 11.37 -5.09 -15.87
C ALA A 457 10.69 -4.03 -14.98
N GLU A 458 9.36 -4.05 -14.88
CA GLU A 458 8.60 -3.20 -13.96
C GLU A 458 9.04 -3.41 -12.51
N VAL A 459 9.53 -4.59 -12.13
CA VAL A 459 10.05 -4.85 -10.78
C VAL A 459 11.28 -3.98 -10.51
N LEU A 460 12.22 -3.91 -11.45
CA LEU A 460 13.42 -3.10 -11.35
C LEU A 460 13.10 -1.60 -11.37
N ALA A 461 12.21 -1.17 -12.27
CA ALA A 461 11.74 0.22 -12.32
C ALA A 461 11.13 0.65 -10.98
N ARG A 462 10.29 -0.19 -10.38
CA ARG A 462 9.66 0.08 -9.09
C ARG A 462 10.66 0.14 -7.95
N ALA A 463 11.60 -0.80 -7.91
CA ALA A 463 12.67 -0.79 -6.92
C ALA A 463 13.51 0.50 -7.04
N PHE A 464 13.81 0.93 -8.26
CA PHE A 464 14.53 2.18 -8.51
C PHE A 464 13.73 3.39 -8.02
N LEU A 465 12.48 3.52 -8.44
CA LEU A 465 11.64 4.65 -8.08
C LEU A 465 11.37 4.74 -6.57
N MET A 466 11.36 3.61 -5.86
CA MET A 466 11.18 3.56 -4.40
C MET A 466 12.50 3.59 -3.61
N GLN A 467 13.65 3.79 -4.27
CA GLN A 467 14.96 3.77 -3.62
C GLN A 467 15.03 4.87 -2.54
N GLY A 468 15.35 4.45 -1.31
CA GLY A 468 15.36 5.29 -0.11
C GLY A 468 14.31 4.89 0.93
N GLU A 469 13.14 4.41 0.47
CA GLU A 469 12.12 3.77 1.33
C GLU A 469 12.32 2.25 1.38
N VAL A 470 12.70 1.66 0.25
CA VAL A 470 13.12 0.26 0.14
C VAL A 470 14.52 0.18 -0.46
N GLN A 471 15.12 -1.02 -0.41
CA GLN A 471 16.36 -1.28 -1.14
C GLN A 471 16.08 -1.17 -2.65
N GLY A 472 16.69 -0.18 -3.31
CA GLY A 472 16.64 -0.04 -4.77
C GLY A 472 17.60 -0.99 -5.49
N PRO A 473 17.74 -0.90 -6.82
CA PRO A 473 18.66 -1.74 -7.57
C PRO A 473 20.14 -1.31 -7.43
N GLY A 474 20.41 -0.19 -6.76
CA GLY A 474 21.78 0.28 -6.51
C GLY A 474 22.40 1.06 -7.69
N TYR A 475 21.55 1.71 -8.48
CA TYR A 475 21.96 2.56 -9.60
C TYR A 475 21.72 4.04 -9.27
N ALA A 476 22.60 4.89 -9.79
CA ALA A 476 22.39 6.33 -9.79
C ALA A 476 21.49 6.73 -10.99
N PRO A 477 20.81 7.89 -10.95
CA PRO A 477 19.98 8.36 -12.06
C PRO A 477 20.69 8.40 -13.43
N GLU A 478 21.97 8.78 -13.44
CA GLU A 478 22.80 8.89 -14.64
C GLU A 478 23.07 7.53 -15.29
N ASP A 479 23.07 6.45 -14.49
CA ASP A 479 23.23 5.07 -14.97
C ASP A 479 21.90 4.40 -15.33
N ALA A 480 20.77 5.04 -15.02
CA ALA A 480 19.44 4.45 -15.09
C ALA A 480 18.59 4.99 -16.26
N TRP A 481 18.91 6.15 -16.82
CA TRP A 481 18.03 6.77 -17.83
C TRP A 481 17.85 5.91 -19.09
N THR A 482 18.90 5.20 -19.55
CA THR A 482 18.84 4.30 -20.71
C THR A 482 17.85 3.15 -20.53
N PHE A 483 17.65 2.69 -19.29
CA PHE A 483 16.65 1.68 -18.97
C PHE A 483 15.21 2.20 -19.14
N PHE A 484 14.99 3.48 -18.85
CA PHE A 484 13.68 4.12 -18.96
C PHE A 484 13.30 4.56 -20.39
N VAL A 485 14.23 4.50 -21.35
CA VAL A 485 13.90 4.67 -22.78
C VAL A 485 12.98 3.53 -23.22
N GLY A 486 11.79 3.87 -23.74
CA GLY A 486 10.74 2.91 -24.07
C GLY A 486 9.92 2.40 -22.87
N ARG A 487 10.20 2.91 -21.66
CA ARG A 487 9.46 2.62 -20.42
C ARG A 487 8.92 3.90 -19.77
N GLU A 488 8.66 4.93 -20.56
CA GLU A 488 8.11 6.22 -20.15
C GLU A 488 6.80 6.11 -19.34
N PRO A 489 5.88 5.15 -19.61
CA PRO A 489 4.67 5.00 -18.79
C PRO A 489 4.98 4.81 -17.29
N LEU A 490 6.09 4.15 -16.94
CA LEU A 490 6.48 3.94 -15.53
C LEU A 490 6.95 5.24 -14.87
N LEU A 491 7.61 6.12 -15.62
CA LEU A 491 7.94 7.47 -15.16
C LEU A 491 6.69 8.35 -15.08
N ALA A 492 5.78 8.25 -16.05
CA ALA A 492 4.52 8.99 -16.03
C ALA A 492 3.69 8.65 -14.78
N ASP A 493 3.60 7.37 -14.44
CA ASP A 493 2.92 6.90 -13.22
C ASP A 493 3.59 7.44 -11.94
N ALA A 494 4.92 7.53 -11.91
CA ALA A 494 5.64 8.08 -10.76
C ALA A 494 5.49 9.60 -10.62
N LEU A 495 5.47 10.33 -11.74
CA LEU A 495 5.30 11.78 -11.78
C LEU A 495 3.85 12.17 -11.43
N THR A 496 2.89 11.45 -11.98
CA THR A 496 1.45 11.65 -11.75
C THR A 496 0.83 10.43 -11.10
N PRO A 497 1.05 10.21 -9.78
CA PRO A 497 0.59 9.01 -9.11
C PRO A 497 -0.93 8.86 -9.23
N THR A 498 -1.34 7.97 -10.11
CA THR A 498 -2.70 7.45 -10.20
C THR A 498 -2.87 6.40 -9.10
N PRO A 499 -4.04 6.33 -8.44
CA PRO A 499 -4.35 5.24 -7.52
C PRO A 499 -4.57 3.94 -8.32
N VAL A 500 -3.47 3.37 -8.82
CA VAL A 500 -3.41 2.05 -9.47
C VAL A 500 -2.95 1.04 -8.43
N ARG A 501 -3.72 -0.04 -8.31
CA ARG A 501 -3.30 -1.22 -7.57
C ARG A 501 -2.46 -2.08 -8.51
N ASP A 502 -1.35 -2.60 -8.03
CA ASP A 502 -0.59 -3.59 -8.77
C ASP A 502 -1.32 -4.96 -8.80
N ARG A 503 -0.74 -5.93 -9.51
CA ARG A 503 -1.23 -7.32 -9.56
C ARG A 503 -1.32 -8.01 -8.19
N TYR A 504 -0.76 -7.40 -7.15
CA TYR A 504 -0.75 -7.88 -5.77
C TYR A 504 -1.66 -7.06 -4.85
N GLY A 505 -2.45 -6.14 -5.40
CA GLY A 505 -3.37 -5.29 -4.64
C GLY A 505 -2.71 -4.15 -3.85
N ARG A 506 -1.41 -3.91 -4.03
CA ARG A 506 -0.68 -2.82 -3.35
C ARG A 506 -0.92 -1.50 -4.07
N SER A 507 -1.26 -0.44 -3.32
CA SER A 507 -1.42 0.91 -3.89
C SER A 507 -0.04 1.45 -4.29
N PHE A 508 0.19 1.61 -5.59
CA PHE A 508 1.45 2.14 -6.12
C PHE A 508 1.37 3.66 -6.39
N GLY A 509 0.33 4.34 -5.89
CA GLY A 509 0.08 5.76 -6.21
C GLY A 509 0.11 6.71 -5.01
N THR A 510 -0.62 6.42 -3.93
CA THR A 510 -1.08 7.47 -3.00
C THR A 510 -0.51 7.43 -1.58
N GLY A 511 0.54 6.63 -1.33
CA GLY A 511 1.15 6.42 0.00
C GLY A 511 2.33 7.35 0.35
N TYR A 512 2.91 7.13 1.53
CA TYR A 512 4.06 7.88 2.10
C TYR A 512 5.27 7.98 1.13
N GLY A 513 5.45 7.02 0.23
CA GLY A 513 6.50 7.01 -0.81
C GLY A 513 6.23 7.80 -2.09
N ALA A 514 5.08 8.45 -2.25
CA ALA A 514 4.73 9.12 -3.51
C ALA A 514 5.66 10.30 -3.84
N GLU A 515 6.11 11.03 -2.82
CA GLU A 515 7.06 12.15 -2.97
C GLU A 515 8.43 11.65 -3.40
N LEU A 516 8.96 10.63 -2.71
CA LEU A 516 10.24 10.00 -3.03
C LEU A 516 10.27 9.42 -4.45
N ARG A 517 9.19 8.76 -4.89
CA ARG A 517 9.07 8.28 -6.27
C ARG A 517 9.16 9.40 -7.29
N ARG A 518 8.51 10.53 -7.00
CA ARG A 518 8.51 11.69 -7.89
C ARG A 518 9.88 12.34 -7.95
N GLU A 519 10.57 12.44 -6.82
CA GLU A 519 11.96 12.87 -6.74
C GLU A 519 12.87 11.99 -7.60
N ASN A 520 12.81 10.67 -7.41
CA ASN A 520 13.59 9.72 -8.20
C ASN A 520 13.24 9.75 -9.70
N ALA A 521 11.96 9.93 -10.04
CA ALA A 521 11.50 10.07 -11.42
C ALA A 521 12.05 11.36 -12.07
N TYR A 522 12.06 12.49 -11.37
CA TYR A 522 12.66 13.72 -11.89
C TYR A 522 14.17 13.65 -11.97
N ALA A 523 14.84 13.01 -11.01
CA ALA A 523 16.27 12.81 -11.03
C ALA A 523 16.70 12.05 -12.29
N VAL A 524 16.00 10.95 -12.62
CA VAL A 524 16.31 10.22 -13.87
C VAL A 524 15.87 10.98 -15.11
N LEU A 525 14.76 11.71 -15.06
CA LEU A 525 14.28 12.53 -16.19
C LEU A 525 15.29 13.61 -16.57
N GLY A 526 15.94 14.25 -15.60
CA GLY A 526 17.00 15.24 -15.84
C GLY A 526 18.29 14.65 -16.42
N CYS A 527 18.44 13.33 -16.44
CA CYS A 527 19.57 12.65 -17.05
C CYS A 527 19.32 12.26 -18.52
N PHE A 528 18.09 12.45 -19.03
CA PHE A 528 17.80 12.21 -20.44
C PHE A 528 18.50 13.27 -21.32
N PRO A 529 19.08 12.88 -22.48
CA PRO A 529 19.64 13.84 -23.43
C PRO A 529 18.59 14.84 -23.96
N SER A 530 17.35 14.39 -24.07
CA SER A 530 16.17 15.20 -24.35
C SER A 530 14.99 14.60 -23.59
N ILE A 531 14.15 15.45 -22.97
CA ILE A 531 13.03 14.94 -22.17
C ILE A 531 12.06 14.18 -23.07
N PRO A 532 11.65 12.94 -22.69
CA PRO A 532 10.69 12.17 -23.44
C PRO A 532 9.40 12.98 -23.66
N PRO A 533 8.93 13.07 -24.91
CA PRO A 533 7.81 13.94 -25.28
C PRO A 533 6.53 13.71 -24.48
N ARG A 534 6.26 12.44 -24.14
CA ARG A 534 5.11 12.04 -23.29
C ARG A 534 5.21 12.60 -21.86
N LEU A 535 6.41 12.86 -21.37
CA LEU A 535 6.70 13.34 -20.01
C LEU A 535 6.96 14.85 -19.97
N ALA A 536 7.39 15.45 -21.09
CA ALA A 536 7.78 16.86 -21.19
C ALA A 536 6.69 17.80 -20.67
N SER A 537 5.46 17.62 -21.12
CA SER A 537 4.37 18.48 -20.68
C SER A 537 4.02 18.29 -19.20
N THR A 538 4.09 17.07 -18.66
CA THR A 538 3.92 16.83 -17.21
C THR A 538 5.01 17.54 -16.41
N ALA A 539 6.26 17.51 -16.89
CA ALA A 539 7.35 18.30 -16.31
C ALA A 539 7.03 19.80 -16.34
N TRP A 540 6.52 20.34 -17.45
CA TRP A 540 6.11 21.75 -17.53
C TRP A 540 4.93 22.10 -16.63
N GLU A 541 3.90 21.25 -16.53
CA GLU A 541 2.77 21.43 -15.60
C GLU A 541 3.28 21.60 -14.16
N HIS A 542 4.22 20.75 -13.76
CA HIS A 542 4.85 20.78 -12.45
C HIS A 542 5.80 21.97 -12.27
N ALA A 543 6.62 22.29 -13.28
CA ALA A 543 7.57 23.41 -13.27
C ALA A 543 6.89 24.79 -13.26
N LEU A 544 5.67 24.86 -13.78
CA LEU A 544 4.83 26.05 -13.70
C LEU A 544 3.90 25.99 -12.50
N GLY A 545 3.64 24.81 -11.91
CA GLY A 545 2.70 24.56 -10.82
C GLY A 545 2.93 25.36 -9.53
N SER A 546 2.04 25.20 -8.53
CA SER A 546 2.10 25.89 -7.24
C SER A 546 2.96 25.18 -6.18
N ALA A 547 3.21 23.87 -6.35
CA ALA A 547 3.95 23.03 -5.39
C ALA A 547 5.47 23.30 -5.44
N LYS A 548 6.03 23.98 -4.43
CA LYS A 548 7.42 24.47 -4.43
C LYS A 548 8.47 23.39 -4.67
N ALA A 549 8.38 22.25 -3.95
CA ALA A 549 9.36 21.16 -4.06
C ALA A 549 9.34 20.52 -5.45
N VAL A 550 8.15 20.16 -5.91
CA VAL A 550 7.90 19.55 -7.23
C VAL A 550 8.30 20.50 -8.37
N ARG A 551 8.01 21.80 -8.21
CA ARG A 551 8.39 22.84 -9.15
C ARG A 551 9.90 22.89 -9.36
N ALA A 552 10.68 22.89 -8.28
CA ALA A 552 12.14 22.96 -8.35
C ALA A 552 12.73 21.74 -9.07
N LEU A 553 12.22 20.53 -8.76
CA LEU A 553 12.66 19.29 -9.42
C LEU A 553 12.35 19.30 -10.92
N ALA A 554 11.14 19.72 -11.28
CA ALA A 554 10.72 19.78 -12.67
C ALA A 554 11.50 20.85 -13.46
N GLN A 555 11.73 22.03 -12.87
CA GLN A 555 12.56 23.07 -13.48
C GLN A 555 14.01 22.60 -13.68
N ALA A 556 14.58 21.88 -12.71
CA ALA A 556 15.92 21.31 -12.82
C ALA A 556 16.00 20.30 -13.98
N ALA A 557 15.05 19.37 -14.07
CA ALA A 557 15.01 18.38 -15.14
C ALA A 557 14.85 19.04 -16.53
N LEU A 558 14.02 20.08 -16.63
CA LEU A 558 13.81 20.84 -17.88
C LEU A 558 15.01 21.72 -18.27
N ALA A 559 15.88 22.09 -17.33
CA ALA A 559 17.05 22.93 -17.61
C ALA A 559 18.23 22.14 -18.19
N THR A 560 18.23 20.82 -18.00
CA THR A 560 19.25 19.89 -18.50
C THR A 560 18.96 19.37 -19.92
N SER A 561 17.77 19.64 -20.45
CA SER A 561 17.29 19.25 -21.80
C SER A 561 17.10 20.46 -22.69
#